data_AF-A0A2S4L9C0-F1
#
_entry.id   AF-A0A2S4L9C0-F1
#
_cell.length_a   1.000
_cell.length_b   1.000
_cell.length_c   1.000
_cell.angle_alpha   90.00
_cell.angle_beta   90.00
_cell.angle_gamma   90.00
#
_symmetry.space_group_name_H-M   'P 1'
#
loop_
_entity.id
_entity.type
_entity.pdbx_description
1 polymer ?
#
loop_
_entity_poly.entity_id
_entity_poly.type
_entity_poly.pdbx_seq_one_letter_code
_entity_poly.pdbx_strand_id
1 'polypeptide(L)'
;MAPPPAPRMPVKQKMAVSLKSLMSSVLGRPGGGGTAAAELFAKTDPAADGDECLRDCDSCSVRYPRGFRIDEEDALYGRVKGWSTHMVVGTGKADWARDVGDERGSVMEAVDRAAGPKNGRLMLSASNMPTPHDTSDYSEPTTVLLLPAFTLVRNVHPRNVPTLIDELVNAAPTTTSPLRPAGLPRA
;
A
#
# COMPACT_ATOMS: atom_id res chain seq x y z
N MET A 1 9.56 -38.16 -3.03
CA MET A 1 10.15 -36.81 -3.21
C MET A 1 9.62 -35.96 -2.07
N ALA A 2 10.49 -35.52 -1.16
CA ALA A 2 10.06 -34.76 0.03
C ALA A 2 9.58 -33.35 -0.39
N PRO A 3 8.57 -32.76 0.28
CA PRO A 3 8.16 -31.39 0.00
C PRO A 3 9.34 -30.43 0.26
N PRO A 4 9.52 -29.38 -0.56
CA PRO A 4 10.55 -28.38 -0.32
C PRO A 4 10.32 -27.70 1.03
N PRO A 5 11.40 -27.38 1.77
CA PRO A 5 11.28 -26.75 3.08
C PRO A 5 10.59 -25.40 2.95
N ALA A 6 9.63 -25.11 3.84
CA ALA A 6 9.00 -23.80 3.91
C ALA A 6 10.07 -22.69 4.02
N PRO A 7 9.89 -21.54 3.34
CA PRO A 7 10.88 -20.47 3.33
C PRO A 7 11.22 -20.07 4.77
N ARG A 8 12.50 -20.24 5.13
CA ARG A 8 12.99 -19.99 6.49
C ARG A 8 13.12 -18.49 6.68
N MET A 9 12.22 -17.88 7.46
CA MET A 9 12.32 -16.46 7.81
C MET A 9 13.71 -16.11 8.37
N PRO A 10 14.33 -14.99 7.94
CA PRO A 10 15.62 -14.54 8.46
C PRO A 10 15.55 -14.33 9.98
N VAL A 11 16.63 -14.67 10.69
CA VAL A 11 16.70 -14.58 12.16
C VAL A 11 16.42 -13.16 12.66
N LYS A 12 16.89 -12.14 11.93
CA LYS A 12 16.60 -10.72 12.25
C LYS A 12 15.11 -10.39 12.21
N GLN A 13 14.37 -10.97 11.27
CA GLN A 13 12.93 -10.81 11.18
C GLN A 13 12.18 -11.59 12.27
N LYS A 14 12.66 -12.77 12.67
CA LYS A 14 12.08 -13.56 13.77
C LYS A 14 12.09 -12.79 15.10
N MET A 15 13.19 -12.10 15.41
CA MET A 15 13.33 -11.34 16.66
C MET A 15 12.38 -10.13 16.72
N ALA A 16 12.20 -9.43 15.59
CA ALA A 16 11.26 -8.31 15.48
C ALA A 16 9.78 -8.74 15.56
N VAL A 17 9.46 -9.96 15.16
CA VAL A 17 8.10 -10.54 15.27
C VAL A 17 7.83 -11.01 16.70
N SER A 18 8.80 -11.63 17.37
CA SER A 18 8.66 -12.09 18.76
C SER A 18 8.38 -10.95 19.74
N LEU A 19 9.09 -9.82 19.61
CA LEU A 19 8.85 -8.63 20.44
C LEU A 19 7.48 -7.97 20.19
N LYS A 20 7.02 -7.94 18.93
CA LYS A 20 5.71 -7.36 18.55
C LYS A 20 4.55 -8.25 18.95
N SER A 21 4.73 -9.58 18.89
CA SER A 21 3.72 -10.56 19.27
C SER A 21 3.34 -10.43 20.75
N LEU A 22 4.34 -10.29 21.64
CA LEU A 22 4.12 -10.19 23.08
C LEU A 22 3.35 -8.93 23.49
N MET A 23 3.54 -7.80 22.79
CA MET A 23 2.81 -6.55 23.07
C MET A 23 1.39 -6.51 22.50
N SER A 24 1.03 -7.39 21.57
CA SER A 24 -0.33 -7.48 21.02
C SER A 24 -1.27 -8.35 21.85
N SER A 25 -0.73 -9.22 22.71
CA SER A 25 -1.50 -10.18 23.51
C SER A 25 -2.27 -9.56 24.69
N VAL A 26 -2.03 -8.29 25.04
CA VAL A 26 -2.67 -7.61 26.19
C VAL A 26 -3.76 -6.61 25.76
N LEU A 27 -3.91 -6.32 24.46
CA LEU A 27 -4.97 -5.46 23.94
C LEU A 27 -5.69 -6.19 22.81
N GLY A 28 -6.82 -6.80 23.16
CA GLY A 28 -7.65 -7.60 22.26
C GLY A 28 -7.92 -6.88 20.94
N ARG A 29 -7.38 -7.45 19.86
CA ARG A 29 -7.60 -6.98 18.49
C ARG A 29 -8.65 -7.87 17.81
N PRO A 30 -9.78 -7.32 17.33
CA PRO A 30 -10.58 -8.03 16.36
C PRO A 30 -9.84 -8.01 15.02
N GLY A 31 -9.47 -9.19 14.50
CA GLY A 31 -8.98 -9.38 13.12
C GLY A 31 -7.51 -9.02 12.85
N GLY A 32 -6.57 -9.87 13.25
CA GLY A 32 -5.14 -9.57 13.06
C GLY A 32 -4.15 -10.71 12.92
N GLY A 33 -4.59 -11.96 12.76
CA GLY A 33 -3.73 -13.02 12.23
C GLY A 33 -3.95 -13.10 10.73
N GLY A 34 -3.03 -12.57 9.93
CA GLY A 34 -3.11 -12.75 8.48
C GLY A 34 -3.05 -14.25 8.15
N THR A 35 -3.88 -14.70 7.22
CA THR A 35 -3.79 -16.05 6.64
C THR A 35 -2.38 -16.30 6.14
N ALA A 36 -1.87 -17.52 6.28
CA ALA A 36 -0.54 -17.83 5.80
C ALA A 36 -0.48 -17.62 4.28
N ALA A 37 0.64 -17.13 3.74
CA ALA A 37 0.78 -16.95 2.29
C ALA A 37 0.46 -18.25 1.51
N ALA A 38 0.83 -19.41 2.08
CA ALA A 38 0.54 -20.72 1.52
C ALA A 38 -0.95 -21.10 1.49
N GLU A 39 -1.80 -20.41 2.24
CA GLU A 39 -3.27 -20.58 2.23
C GLU A 39 -3.96 -19.60 1.28
N LEU A 40 -3.28 -18.51 0.89
CA LEU A 40 -3.84 -17.46 0.04
C LEU A 40 -3.52 -17.65 -1.44
N PHE A 41 -2.32 -18.14 -1.74
CA PHE A 41 -1.85 -18.29 -3.11
C PHE A 41 -1.85 -19.77 -3.49
N ALA A 42 -2.44 -20.07 -4.66
CA ALA A 42 -2.35 -21.40 -5.23
C ALA A 42 -0.87 -21.75 -5.44
N LYS A 43 -0.51 -23.01 -5.17
CA LYS A 43 0.80 -23.52 -5.54
C LYS A 43 0.88 -23.66 -7.05
N THR A 44 2.05 -23.38 -7.60
CA THR A 44 2.35 -23.58 -9.01
C THR A 44 2.24 -25.07 -9.36
N ASP A 45 1.77 -25.36 -10.58
CA ASP A 45 1.72 -26.71 -11.13
C ASP A 45 2.97 -26.94 -11.99
N PRO A 46 3.91 -27.81 -11.59
CA PRO A 46 5.14 -28.05 -12.35
C PRO A 46 4.89 -28.49 -13.80
N ALA A 47 3.77 -29.16 -14.08
CA ALA A 47 3.44 -29.63 -15.44
C ALA A 47 3.02 -28.48 -16.37
N ALA A 48 2.41 -27.43 -15.82
CA ALA A 48 1.93 -26.27 -16.57
C ALA A 48 2.93 -25.10 -16.52
N ASP A 49 3.51 -24.84 -15.36
CA ASP A 49 4.32 -23.65 -15.04
C ASP A 49 5.84 -23.91 -15.10
N GLY A 50 6.24 -25.18 -15.21
CA GLY A 50 7.63 -25.61 -15.05
C GLY A 50 8.07 -25.66 -13.58
N ASP A 51 9.27 -26.19 -13.34
CA ASP A 51 9.80 -26.32 -11.98
C ASP A 51 9.90 -24.95 -11.30
N GLU A 52 9.27 -24.83 -10.13
CA GLU A 52 9.25 -23.63 -9.29
C GLU A 52 8.77 -22.33 -9.97
N CYS A 53 8.09 -22.41 -11.12
CA CYS A 53 7.71 -21.24 -11.93
C CYS A 53 8.91 -20.34 -12.30
N LEU A 54 10.11 -20.94 -12.40
CA LEU A 54 11.36 -20.25 -12.74
C LEU A 54 11.68 -20.30 -14.23
N ARG A 55 10.68 -20.55 -15.08
CA ARG A 55 10.89 -20.62 -16.52
C ARG A 55 11.13 -19.21 -17.06
N ASP A 56 12.40 -18.85 -17.21
CA ASP A 56 12.80 -17.63 -17.90
C ASP A 56 12.27 -17.63 -19.34
N CYS A 57 11.82 -16.45 -19.77
CA CYS A 57 11.42 -16.20 -21.14
C CYS A 57 12.59 -16.42 -22.10
N ASP A 58 12.40 -17.21 -23.17
CA ASP A 58 13.46 -17.54 -24.16
C ASP A 58 14.13 -16.30 -24.79
N SER A 59 13.48 -15.13 -24.74
CA SER A 59 13.97 -13.85 -25.26
C SER A 59 14.59 -12.91 -24.23
N CYS A 60 14.66 -13.31 -22.95
CA CYS A 60 15.11 -12.45 -21.86
C CYS A 60 16.64 -12.41 -21.76
N SER A 61 17.26 -11.63 -22.65
CA SER A 61 18.72 -11.40 -22.71
C SER A 61 19.22 -10.25 -21.83
N VAL A 62 18.33 -9.64 -21.04
CA VAL A 62 18.63 -8.46 -20.22
C VAL A 62 19.51 -8.85 -19.03
N ARG A 63 20.75 -8.39 -19.02
CA ARG A 63 21.64 -8.49 -17.86
C ARG A 63 21.46 -7.26 -16.98
N TYR A 64 21.26 -7.48 -15.68
CA TYR A 64 21.26 -6.37 -14.72
C TYR A 64 22.62 -5.63 -14.72
N PRO A 65 22.64 -4.32 -14.45
CA PRO A 65 23.87 -3.54 -14.36
C PRO A 65 24.86 -4.12 -13.34
N ARG A 66 26.17 -3.94 -13.59
CA ARG A 66 27.21 -4.35 -12.63
C ARG A 66 26.99 -3.65 -11.29
N GLY A 67 26.75 -4.43 -10.23
CA GLY A 67 26.51 -3.93 -8.88
C GLY A 67 25.04 -3.85 -8.46
N PHE A 68 24.09 -4.16 -9.36
CA PHE A 68 22.69 -4.35 -8.98
C PHE A 68 22.57 -5.55 -8.03
N ARG A 69 21.83 -5.36 -6.93
CA ARG A 69 21.57 -6.38 -5.92
C ARG A 69 20.10 -6.30 -5.53
N ILE A 70 19.46 -7.46 -5.41
CA ILE A 70 18.11 -7.60 -4.87
C ILE A 70 18.24 -8.22 -3.48
N ASP A 71 17.42 -7.76 -2.54
CA ASP A 71 17.25 -8.45 -1.27
C ASP A 71 16.28 -9.62 -1.46
N GLU A 72 16.81 -10.84 -1.41
CA GLU A 72 16.03 -12.08 -1.52
C GLU A 72 15.76 -12.73 -0.16
N GLU A 73 16.29 -12.18 0.92
CA GLU A 73 16.17 -12.76 2.26
C GLU A 73 14.91 -12.26 2.97
N ASP A 74 14.58 -10.98 2.79
CA ASP A 74 13.47 -10.36 3.49
C ASP A 74 12.11 -10.83 2.97
N ALA A 75 11.35 -11.54 3.82
CA ALA A 75 9.99 -11.94 3.50
C ALA A 75 9.08 -10.70 3.35
N LEU A 76 8.48 -10.50 2.17
CA LEU A 76 7.63 -9.34 1.89
C LEU A 76 6.20 -9.47 2.45
N TYR A 77 5.66 -10.70 2.42
CA TYR A 77 4.27 -10.97 2.79
C TYR A 77 4.00 -10.63 4.27
N GLY A 78 2.91 -9.90 4.55
CA GLY A 78 2.48 -9.55 5.91
C GLY A 78 3.34 -8.50 6.62
N ARG A 79 4.33 -7.89 5.95
CA ARG A 79 5.21 -6.86 6.56
C ARG A 79 4.72 -5.44 6.40
N VAL A 80 3.82 -5.20 5.45
CA VAL A 80 3.15 -3.90 5.34
C VAL A 80 2.15 -3.80 6.49
N LYS A 81 2.26 -2.73 7.28
CA LYS A 81 1.30 -2.50 8.37
C LYS A 81 -0.10 -2.37 7.74
N GLY A 82 -1.15 -2.98 8.29
CA GLY A 82 -2.51 -2.81 7.75
C GLY A 82 -3.09 -1.41 7.97
N TRP A 83 -3.80 -0.85 7.00
CA TRP A 83 -4.43 0.49 7.04
C TRP A 83 -5.95 0.40 6.88
N SER A 84 -6.66 1.44 7.34
CA SER A 84 -8.11 1.56 7.23
C SER A 84 -8.53 2.24 5.93
N THR A 85 -7.81 3.29 5.53
CA THR A 85 -8.07 4.10 4.32
C THR A 85 -6.76 4.37 3.61
N HIS A 86 -6.80 4.55 2.29
CA HIS A 86 -5.63 4.88 1.47
C HIS A 86 -5.92 6.10 0.61
N MET A 87 -5.11 7.13 0.81
CA MET A 87 -5.12 8.36 0.04
C MET A 87 -4.01 8.32 -0.99
N VAL A 88 -4.39 8.30 -2.27
CA VAL A 88 -3.47 8.36 -3.40
C VAL A 88 -3.55 9.76 -4.00
N VAL A 89 -2.47 10.53 -3.89
CA VAL A 89 -2.42 11.93 -4.31
C VAL A 89 -1.81 12.01 -5.70
N GLY A 90 -2.54 12.60 -6.65
CA GLY A 90 -1.97 12.90 -7.97
C GLY A 90 -0.91 14.00 -7.86
N THR A 91 0.24 13.81 -8.49
CA THR A 91 1.28 14.84 -8.52
C THR A 91 1.78 15.12 -9.92
N GLY A 92 1.39 14.33 -10.92
CA GLY A 92 1.94 14.40 -12.29
C GLY A 92 3.45 14.13 -12.39
N LYS A 93 4.11 13.71 -11.30
CA LYS A 93 5.56 13.42 -11.27
C LYS A 93 5.81 11.94 -11.56
N ALA A 94 7.05 11.63 -11.92
CA ALA A 94 7.54 10.26 -12.05
C ALA A 94 8.45 9.82 -10.88
N ASP A 95 8.87 10.76 -10.03
CA ASP A 95 9.77 10.51 -8.91
C ASP A 95 9.46 11.43 -7.71
N TRP A 96 9.77 10.96 -6.50
CA TRP A 96 9.46 11.60 -5.23
C TRP A 96 10.56 11.38 -4.20
N ALA A 97 10.57 12.22 -3.16
CA ALA A 97 11.31 11.92 -1.95
C ALA A 97 10.93 10.54 -1.40
N ARG A 98 11.90 9.92 -0.70
CA ARG A 98 11.71 8.60 -0.08
C ARG A 98 10.44 8.55 0.77
N ASP A 99 10.21 9.60 1.55
CA ASP A 99 9.01 9.79 2.34
C ASP A 99 8.18 10.91 1.70
N VAL A 100 6.99 10.57 1.21
CA VAL A 100 6.14 11.51 0.46
C VAL A 100 5.67 12.71 1.29
N GLY A 101 5.71 12.60 2.63
CA GLY A 101 5.44 13.72 3.55
C GLY A 101 6.50 14.83 3.50
N ASP A 102 7.70 14.54 3.00
CA ASP A 102 8.79 15.51 2.88
C ASP A 102 8.69 16.39 1.61
N GLU A 103 7.71 16.15 0.74
CA GLU A 103 7.42 16.97 -0.44
C GLU A 103 6.82 18.31 0.00
N ARG A 104 7.67 19.29 0.28
CA ARG A 104 7.29 20.60 0.85
C ARG A 104 6.25 21.33 0.01
N GLY A 105 5.28 21.94 0.70
CA GLY A 105 4.17 22.67 0.10
C GLY A 105 3.10 21.77 -0.51
N SER A 106 3.28 20.45 -0.53
CA SER A 106 2.31 19.52 -1.11
C SER A 106 1.15 19.20 -0.18
N VAL A 107 0.09 18.64 -0.76
CA VAL A 107 -1.01 18.01 0.00
C VAL A 107 -0.47 16.88 0.90
N MET A 108 0.58 16.18 0.48
CA MET A 108 1.14 15.05 1.22
C MET A 108 1.83 15.51 2.50
N GLU A 109 2.62 16.60 2.45
CA GLU A 109 3.19 17.23 3.64
C GLU A 109 2.08 17.68 4.60
N ALA A 110 1.03 18.32 4.07
CA ALA A 110 -0.07 18.78 4.90
C ALA A 110 -0.83 17.63 5.58
N VAL A 111 -1.00 16.48 4.91
CA VAL A 111 -1.60 15.28 5.49
C VAL A 111 -0.71 14.66 6.57
N ASP A 112 0.61 14.59 6.34
CA ASP A 112 1.56 14.04 7.31
C ASP A 112 1.62 14.87 8.61
N ARG A 113 1.48 16.20 8.50
CA ARG A 113 1.43 17.12 9.65
C ARG A 113 0.07 17.20 10.35
N ALA A 114 -1.00 16.74 9.70
CA ALA A 114 -2.35 16.85 10.25
C ALA A 114 -2.58 15.85 11.39
N ALA A 115 -3.61 16.10 12.20
CA ALA A 115 -4.15 15.05 13.04
C ALA A 115 -4.69 13.92 12.13
N GLY A 116 -4.18 12.71 12.30
CA GLY A 116 -4.63 11.56 11.52
C GLY A 116 -6.13 11.30 11.67
N PRO A 117 -6.76 10.57 10.72
CA PRO A 117 -8.19 10.35 10.76
C PRO A 117 -8.62 9.50 11.97
N LYS A 118 -9.85 9.75 12.41
CA LYS A 118 -10.53 9.08 13.52
C LYS A 118 -11.06 7.68 13.14
N ASN A 119 -11.18 7.38 11.85
CA ASN A 119 -11.63 6.07 11.36
C ASN A 119 -10.50 5.03 11.15
N GLY A 120 -9.33 5.28 11.74
CA GLY A 120 -8.20 4.35 11.76
C GLY A 120 -7.01 4.84 10.96
N ARG A 121 -6.08 3.95 10.62
CA ARG A 121 -4.81 4.40 10.02
C ARG A 121 -4.97 4.75 8.54
N LEU A 122 -4.52 5.94 8.16
CA LEU A 122 -4.38 6.36 6.77
C LEU A 122 -3.06 5.88 6.17
N MET A 123 -3.10 5.25 5.00
CA MET A 123 -1.95 5.10 4.13
C MET A 123 -1.92 6.28 3.15
N LEU A 124 -0.78 6.92 2.99
CA LEU A 124 -0.57 8.05 2.09
C LEU A 124 0.40 7.62 0.98
N SER A 125 0.06 7.90 -0.26
CA SER A 125 0.94 7.61 -1.40
C SER A 125 0.84 8.70 -2.46
N ALA A 126 1.97 8.96 -3.11
CA ALA A 126 2.02 9.78 -4.30
C ALA A 126 1.73 8.94 -5.56
N SER A 127 1.27 9.60 -6.62
CA SER A 127 0.97 8.96 -7.89
C SER A 127 1.21 9.91 -9.06
N ASN A 128 1.57 9.33 -10.20
CA ASN A 128 1.67 10.02 -11.48
C ASN A 128 0.29 10.34 -12.12
N MET A 129 -0.83 10.13 -11.41
CA MET A 129 -2.14 10.61 -11.86
C MET A 129 -2.06 12.09 -12.25
N PRO A 130 -2.72 12.49 -13.35
CA PRO A 130 -2.68 13.86 -13.84
C PRO A 130 -3.30 14.82 -12.83
N THR A 131 -2.70 15.99 -12.70
CA THR A 131 -3.25 17.10 -11.92
C THR A 131 -4.23 17.90 -12.80
N PRO A 132 -5.18 18.66 -12.21
CA PRO A 132 -6.16 19.45 -12.97
C PRO A 132 -5.56 20.38 -14.03
N HIS A 133 -4.32 20.82 -13.85
CA HIS A 133 -3.62 21.75 -14.74
C HIS A 133 -2.38 21.12 -15.41
N ASP A 134 -2.25 19.79 -15.40
CA ASP A 134 -1.11 19.04 -15.98
C ASP A 134 0.27 19.58 -15.58
N THR A 135 0.38 20.03 -14.32
CA THR A 135 1.59 20.58 -13.71
C THR A 135 1.99 19.77 -12.48
N SER A 136 3.29 19.72 -12.21
CA SER A 136 3.84 19.14 -10.98
C SER A 136 4.08 20.20 -9.88
N ASP A 137 3.61 21.43 -10.07
CA ASP A 137 3.69 22.48 -9.07
C ASP A 137 2.67 22.23 -7.93
N TYR A 138 3.16 22.18 -6.70
CA TYR A 138 2.34 21.98 -5.50
C TYR A 138 1.56 23.23 -5.06
N SER A 139 1.85 24.40 -5.64
CA SER A 139 1.03 25.59 -5.44
C SER A 139 -0.36 25.45 -6.07
N GLU A 140 -0.48 24.58 -7.07
CA GLU A 140 -1.72 24.28 -7.77
C GLU A 140 -2.49 23.14 -7.06
N PRO A 141 -3.84 23.16 -7.12
CA PRO A 141 -4.64 22.13 -6.50
C PRO A 141 -4.51 20.80 -7.26
N THR A 142 -4.72 19.69 -6.56
CA THR A 142 -4.60 18.34 -7.13
C THR A 142 -5.88 17.50 -7.01
N THR A 143 -5.83 16.30 -7.57
CA THR A 143 -6.85 15.26 -7.41
C THR A 143 -6.34 14.16 -6.49
N VAL A 144 -7.19 13.71 -5.57
CA VAL A 144 -6.93 12.63 -4.63
C VAL A 144 -7.90 11.48 -4.88
N LEU A 145 -7.40 10.26 -4.96
CA LEU A 145 -8.21 9.04 -4.95
C LEU A 145 -8.24 8.47 -3.53
N LEU A 146 -9.45 8.34 -2.96
CA LEU A 146 -9.68 7.76 -1.64
C LEU A 146 -10.20 6.33 -1.77
N LEU A 147 -9.44 5.38 -1.20
CA LEU A 147 -9.76 3.97 -1.13
C LEU A 147 -10.06 3.55 0.32
N PRO A 148 -10.93 2.55 0.54
CA PRO A 148 -11.66 1.73 -0.45
C PRO A 148 -12.94 2.39 -1.00
N ALA A 149 -13.19 3.67 -0.74
CA ALA A 149 -14.38 4.36 -1.23
C ALA A 149 -14.46 4.46 -2.77
N PHE A 150 -13.31 4.36 -3.47
CA PHE A 150 -13.19 4.63 -4.91
C PHE A 150 -13.71 6.02 -5.29
N THR A 151 -13.46 7.01 -4.42
CA THR A 151 -13.92 8.39 -4.62
C THR A 151 -12.76 9.27 -5.07
N LEU A 152 -12.94 10.00 -6.18
CA LEU A 152 -12.04 11.07 -6.60
C LEU A 152 -12.46 12.39 -5.97
N VAL A 153 -11.57 12.99 -5.20
CA VAL A 153 -11.72 14.34 -4.65
C VAL A 153 -10.86 15.28 -5.48
N ARG A 154 -11.50 16.22 -6.16
CA ARG A 154 -10.84 17.18 -7.04
C ARG A 154 -10.58 18.49 -6.30
N ASN A 155 -9.66 19.29 -6.86
CA ASN A 155 -9.35 20.63 -6.37
C ASN A 155 -8.84 20.64 -4.91
N VAL A 156 -8.05 19.65 -4.53
CA VAL A 156 -7.48 19.51 -3.19
C VAL A 156 -6.25 20.38 -3.08
N HIS A 157 -6.23 21.25 -2.07
CA HIS A 157 -5.11 22.13 -1.75
C HIS A 157 -4.62 21.85 -0.32
N PRO A 158 -3.31 22.03 0.00
CA PRO A 158 -2.78 21.80 1.34
C PRO A 158 -3.62 22.41 2.48
N ARG A 159 -4.07 23.66 2.29
CA ARG A 159 -4.94 24.38 3.25
C ARG A 159 -6.29 23.72 3.55
N ASN A 160 -6.79 22.86 2.67
CA ASN A 160 -8.09 22.19 2.81
C ASN A 160 -7.96 20.79 3.44
N VAL A 161 -6.73 20.32 3.73
CA VAL A 161 -6.48 18.98 4.26
C VAL A 161 -7.22 18.69 5.57
N PRO A 162 -7.31 19.61 6.55
CA PRO A 162 -8.09 19.36 7.76
C PRO A 162 -9.55 19.01 7.46
N THR A 163 -10.20 19.78 6.59
CA THR A 163 -11.58 19.54 6.14
C THR A 163 -11.70 18.24 5.34
N LEU A 164 -10.75 17.95 4.44
CA LEU A 164 -10.69 16.69 3.69
C LEU A 164 -10.66 15.48 4.65
N ILE A 165 -9.86 15.54 5.71
CA ILE A 165 -9.76 14.47 6.70
C ILE A 165 -11.06 14.36 7.50
N ASP A 166 -11.55 15.47 8.04
CA ASP A 166 -12.70 15.46 8.94
C ASP A 166 -14.02 15.10 8.25
N GLU A 167 -14.25 15.61 7.04
CA GLU A 167 -15.54 15.44 6.35
C GLU A 167 -15.56 14.26 5.39
N LEU A 168 -14.44 13.95 4.72
CA LEU A 168 -14.40 12.91 3.69
C LEU A 168 -13.70 11.64 4.16
N VAL A 169 -12.47 11.75 4.70
CA VAL A 169 -11.73 10.55 5.11
C VAL A 169 -12.42 9.86 6.26
N ASN A 170 -12.81 10.59 7.31
CA ASN A 170 -13.46 10.00 8.50
C ASN A 170 -14.83 9.38 8.19
N ALA A 171 -15.56 9.90 7.20
CA ALA A 171 -16.85 9.39 6.78
C ALA A 171 -16.75 8.23 5.77
N ALA A 172 -15.58 8.01 5.17
CA ALA A 172 -15.38 6.99 4.16
C ALA A 172 -15.43 5.56 4.75
N PRO A 173 -15.87 4.57 3.95
CA PRO A 173 -15.70 3.17 4.30
C PRO A 173 -14.21 2.84 4.48
N THR A 174 -13.94 1.86 5.33
CA THR A 174 -12.61 1.34 5.65
C THR A 174 -12.41 -0.05 5.04
N THR A 175 -11.18 -0.57 5.09
CA THR A 175 -10.82 -1.93 4.64
C THR A 175 -11.58 -3.06 5.33
N THR A 176 -12.23 -2.78 6.47
CA THR A 176 -13.07 -3.73 7.20
C THR A 176 -14.56 -3.42 7.10
N SER A 177 -14.94 -2.37 6.34
CA SER A 177 -16.34 -2.05 6.12
C SER A 177 -17.00 -3.14 5.28
N PRO A 178 -18.25 -3.55 5.61
CA PRO A 178 -18.97 -4.55 4.81
C PRO A 178 -19.11 -4.09 3.36
N LEU A 179 -18.88 -5.01 2.43
CA LEU A 179 -19.21 -4.78 1.03
C LEU A 179 -20.72 -4.59 0.92
N ARG A 180 -21.17 -3.37 0.61
CA ARG A 180 -22.55 -3.13 0.22
C ARG A 180 -22.74 -3.74 -1.17
N PRO A 181 -23.88 -4.38 -1.46
CA PRO A 181 -24.18 -4.84 -2.81
C PRO A 181 -24.01 -3.67 -3.80
N ALA A 182 -23.10 -3.81 -4.76
CA ALA A 182 -22.89 -2.78 -5.78
C ALA A 182 -24.12 -2.81 -6.71
N GLY A 183 -25.01 -1.83 -6.56
CA GLY A 183 -25.96 -1.50 -7.60
C GLY A 183 -25.22 -0.77 -8.71
N LEU A 184 -25.15 -1.34 -9.91
CA LEU A 184 -24.74 -0.57 -11.07
C LEU A 184 -25.69 0.63 -11.20
N PRO A 185 -25.18 1.85 -11.45
CA PRO A 185 -26.06 2.99 -11.72
C PRO A 185 -26.98 2.62 -12.88
N ARG A 186 -28.28 2.81 -12.70
CA ARG A 186 -29.24 2.67 -13.80
C ARG A 186 -28.88 3.73 -14.84
N ALA A 187 -28.67 3.26 -16.08
CA ALA A 187 -28.47 4.11 -17.24
C ALA A 187 -29.70 4.99 -17.52
#